data_AF-A0A225VY35-F1
#
_entry.id   AF-A0A225VY35-F1
#
_cell.length_a   1.000
_cell.length_b   1.000
_cell.length_c   1.000
_cell.angle_alpha   90.00
_cell.angle_beta   90.00
_cell.angle_gamma   90.00
#
_symmetry.space_group_name_H-M   'P 1'
#
loop_
_entity.id
_entity.type
_entity.pdbx_description
1 polymer ?
#
loop_
_entity_poly.entity_id
_entity_poly.type
_entity_poly.pdbx_seq_one_letter_code
_entity_poly.pdbx_strand_id
1 'polypeptide(L)'
;MHRMMAEGDDVLEHINKIKMLAEQLDAVGAPVSEDDLVITLLASLSETYQFLITALGSRADSLTWGLPQNKPSKYTDNYRYVHPHTGMM
;
A
#
# COMPACT_ATOMS: atom_id res chain seq x y z
N MET A 1 14.88 -15.55 11.39
CA MET A 1 14.74 -14.42 12.34
C MET A 1 13.28 -14.01 12.35
N HIS A 2 12.52 -14.31 13.42
CA HIS A 2 11.12 -13.88 13.53
C HIS A 2 11.12 -12.53 14.25
N ARG A 3 10.89 -11.43 13.52
CA ARG A 3 10.81 -10.08 14.11
C ARG A 3 9.36 -9.87 14.59
N MET A 4 9.01 -10.54 15.69
CA MET A 4 7.69 -10.41 16.31
C MET A 4 7.59 -9.03 16.97
N MET A 5 6.43 -8.40 16.83
CA MET A 5 6.10 -7.14 17.47
C MET A 5 6.13 -7.33 18.99
N ALA A 6 6.82 -6.44 19.70
CA ALA A 6 6.87 -6.51 21.16
C ALA A 6 5.58 -5.96 21.78
N GLU A 7 5.28 -6.38 23.00
CA GLU A 7 4.16 -5.82 23.76
C GLU A 7 4.44 -4.34 24.07
N GLY A 8 3.56 -3.45 23.62
CA GLY A 8 3.72 -1.99 23.75
C GLY A 8 4.39 -1.28 22.57
N ASP A 9 4.85 -2.02 21.55
CA ASP A 9 5.26 -1.40 20.28
C ASP A 9 4.05 -0.75 19.58
N ASP A 10 4.30 0.30 18.81
CA ASP A 10 3.27 0.90 17.98
C ASP A 10 3.06 0.07 16.70
N VAL A 11 1.81 -0.27 16.40
CA VAL A 11 1.45 -1.10 15.24
C VAL A 11 1.83 -0.42 13.93
N LEU A 12 1.66 0.90 13.83
CA LEU A 12 1.99 1.63 12.61
C LEU A 12 3.51 1.65 12.39
N GLU A 13 4.30 1.82 13.45
CA GLU A 13 5.75 1.70 13.40
C GLU A 13 6.19 0.29 12.95
N HIS A 14 5.56 -0.76 13.46
CA HIS A 14 5.83 -2.14 13.07
C HIS A 14 5.48 -2.41 11.59
N ILE A 15 4.32 -1.92 11.13
CA ILE A 15 3.92 -1.97 9.71
C ILE A 15 4.96 -1.26 8.83
N ASN A 16 5.41 -0.07 9.22
CA ASN A 16 6.39 0.70 8.47
C ASN A 16 7.75 -0.02 8.41
N LYS A 17 8.19 -0.64 9.51
CA LYS A 17 9.40 -1.48 9.53
C LYS A 17 9.31 -2.64 8.55
N ILE A 18 8.16 -3.32 8.46
CA ILE A 18 7.95 -4.44 7.53
C ILE A 18 7.91 -3.97 6.07
N LYS A 19 7.26 -2.83 5.78
CA LYS A 19 7.27 -2.22 4.45
C LYS A 19 8.67 -1.85 3.99
N MET A 20 9.46 -1.21 4.86
CA MET A 20 10.84 -0.84 4.57
C MET A 20 11.70 -2.07 4.24
N LEU A 21 11.48 -3.21 4.90
CA LEU A 21 12.20 -4.45 4.57
C LEU A 21 11.81 -5.00 3.20
N ALA A 22 10.53 -4.95 2.84
CA ALA A 22 10.08 -5.34 1.52
C ALA A 22 10.71 -4.46 0.42
N GLU A 23 10.79 -3.15 0.65
CA GLU A 23 11.48 -2.21 -0.25
C GLU A 23 12.98 -2.50 -0.35
N GLN A 24 13.64 -2.83 0.76
CA GLN A 24 15.06 -3.22 0.75
C GLN A 24 15.29 -4.53 -0.02
N LEU A 25 14.38 -5.50 0.11
CA LEU A 25 14.43 -6.77 -0.61
C LEU A 25 14.18 -6.59 -2.11
N ASP A 26 13.24 -5.73 -2.49
CA ASP A 26 13.02 -5.32 -3.88
C ASP A 26 14.26 -4.66 -4.48
N ALA A 27 14.90 -3.74 -3.73
CA ALA A 27 16.12 -3.05 -4.17
C ALA A 27 17.33 -3.99 -4.43
N VAL A 28 17.37 -5.17 -3.82
CA VAL A 28 18.41 -6.20 -4.08
C VAL A 28 17.96 -7.27 -5.07
N GLY A 29 16.83 -7.08 -5.74
CA GLY A 29 16.30 -8.01 -6.76
C GLY A 29 15.60 -9.24 -6.18
N ALA A 30 15.17 -9.20 -4.93
CA ALA A 30 14.44 -10.26 -4.25
C ALA A 30 13.05 -9.78 -3.80
N PRO A 31 12.17 -9.32 -4.71
CA PRO A 31 10.86 -8.78 -4.35
C PRO A 31 10.02 -9.82 -3.58
N VAL A 32 9.32 -9.36 -2.56
CA VAL A 32 8.36 -10.17 -1.79
C VAL A 32 6.97 -9.94 -2.37
N SER A 33 6.20 -11.01 -2.60
CA SER A 33 4.80 -10.90 -3.02
C SER A 33 3.98 -10.13 -1.99
N GLU A 34 2.96 -9.40 -2.44
CA GLU A 34 2.05 -8.69 -1.53
C GLU A 34 1.35 -9.65 -0.56
N ASP A 35 0.96 -10.83 -1.04
CA ASP A 35 0.34 -11.88 -0.21
C ASP A 35 1.30 -12.35 0.91
N ASP A 36 2.55 -12.65 0.54
CA ASP A 36 3.57 -13.10 1.49
C ASP A 36 3.92 -12.00 2.50
N LEU A 37 3.91 -10.74 2.07
CA LEU A 37 4.14 -9.59 2.93
C LEU A 37 2.99 -9.41 3.94
N VAL A 38 1.74 -9.55 3.50
CA VAL A 38 0.56 -9.48 4.36
C VAL A 38 0.55 -10.65 5.35
N ILE A 39 0.87 -11.87 4.91
CA ILE A 39 1.00 -13.05 5.79
C ILE A 39 2.10 -12.81 6.84
N THR A 40 3.26 -12.32 6.40
CA THR A 40 4.39 -12.01 7.29
C THR A 40 4.02 -10.94 8.31
N LEU A 41 3.32 -9.88 7.89
CA LEU A 41 2.84 -8.82 8.76
C LEU A 41 1.88 -9.39 9.82
N LEU A 42 0.84 -10.12 9.40
CA LEU A 42 -0.16 -10.68 10.32
C LEU A 42 0.46 -11.69 11.30
N ALA A 43 1.38 -12.54 10.84
CA ALA A 43 2.08 -13.51 11.69
C ALA A 43 3.03 -12.84 12.70
N SER A 44 3.49 -11.62 12.41
CA SER A 44 4.40 -10.87 13.27
C SER A 44 3.72 -9.99 14.31
N LEU A 45 2.40 -9.80 14.23
CA LEU A 45 1.66 -9.01 15.22
C LEU A 45 1.66 -9.72 16.59
N SER A 46 1.65 -8.93 17.67
CA SER A 46 1.51 -9.45 19.03
C SER A 46 0.17 -10.18 19.21
N GLU A 47 0.11 -11.11 20.17
CA GLU A 47 -1.09 -11.91 20.47
C GLU A 47 -2.32 -11.04 20.80
N THR A 48 -2.10 -9.84 21.33
CA THR A 48 -3.15 -8.84 21.60
C THR A 48 -3.92 -8.41 20.35
N TYR A 49 -3.35 -8.61 19.16
CA TYR A 49 -3.95 -8.31 17.86
C TYR A 49 -4.51 -9.54 17.13
N GLN A 50 -4.55 -10.72 17.77
CA GLN A 50 -5.14 -11.93 17.15
C GLN A 50 -6.59 -11.72 16.67
N PHE A 51 -7.35 -10.86 17.36
CA PHE A 51 -8.72 -10.53 16.92
C PHE A 51 -8.76 -9.89 15.53
N LEU A 52 -7.73 -9.12 15.13
CA LEU A 52 -7.64 -8.54 13.79
C LEU A 52 -7.43 -9.63 12.74
N ILE A 53 -6.59 -10.63 13.02
CA ILE A 53 -6.36 -11.76 12.12
C ILE A 53 -7.68 -12.50 11.87
N THR A 54 -8.42 -12.79 12.94
CA THR A 54 -9.75 -13.43 12.86
C THR A 54 -10.77 -12.57 12.10
N ALA A 55 -10.83 -11.27 12.39
CA ALA A 55 -11.76 -10.35 11.73
C ALA A 55 -11.45 -10.16 10.23
N LEU A 56 -10.17 -10.14 9.86
CA LEU A 56 -9.72 -10.05 8.48
C LEU A 56 -10.00 -11.35 7.72
N GLY A 57 -9.72 -12.51 8.33
CA GLY A 57 -10.04 -13.82 7.75
C GLY A 57 -11.54 -13.99 7.49
N SER A 58 -12.40 -13.48 8.39
CA SER A 58 -13.86 -13.48 8.24
C SER A 58 -14.37 -12.61 7.07
N ARG A 59 -13.58 -11.62 6.63
CA ARG A 59 -13.93 -10.68 5.55
C ARG A 59 -13.07 -10.86 4.30
N ALA A 60 -12.31 -11.94 4.21
CA ALA A 60 -11.33 -12.17 3.13
C ALA A 60 -11.95 -12.00 1.73
N ASP A 61 -13.22 -12.38 1.55
CA ASP A 61 -13.95 -12.25 0.28
C ASP A 61 -14.28 -10.80 -0.14
N SER A 62 -14.04 -9.81 0.73
CA SER A 62 -14.43 -8.40 0.53
C SER A 62 -13.28 -7.40 0.72
N LEU A 63 -12.07 -7.86 1.05
CA LEU A 63 -10.94 -6.98 1.29
C LEU A 63 -10.17 -6.74 -0.01
N THR A 64 -10.31 -5.53 -0.56
CA THR A 64 -9.40 -5.04 -1.60
C THR A 64 -8.31 -4.22 -0.91
N TRP A 65 -7.04 -4.47 -1.24
CA TRP A 65 -5.93 -3.61 -0.85
C TRP A 65 -6.05 -2.29 -1.59
N GLY A 66 -6.91 -1.41 -1.08
CA GLY A 66 -7.07 -0.08 -1.60
C GLY A 66 -5.81 0.72 -1.34
N LEU A 67 -4.86 0.70 -2.29
CA LEU A 67 -3.88 1.77 -2.41
C LEU A 67 -4.63 3.11 -2.32
N PRO A 68 -4.15 4.11 -1.56
CA PRO A 68 -4.70 5.45 -1.68
C PRO A 68 -4.50 5.85 -3.15
N GLN A 69 -5.60 5.86 -3.90
CA GLN A 69 -5.63 6.34 -5.28
C GLN A 69 -5.17 7.79 -5.21
N ASN A 70 -3.89 8.01 -5.51
CA ASN A 70 -3.32 9.33 -5.73
C ASN A 70 -4.14 9.94 -6.87
N LYS A 71 -5.15 10.75 -6.52
CA LYS A 71 -5.96 11.45 -7.51
C LYS A 71 -4.99 12.39 -8.24
N PRO A 72 -4.84 12.29 -9.57
CA PRO A 72 -4.01 13.24 -10.29
C PRO A 72 -4.57 14.65 -10.02
N SER A 73 -3.70 15.50 -9.47
CA SER A 73 -3.92 16.92 -9.25
C SER A 73 -4.53 17.55 -10.50
N LYS A 74 -5.68 18.22 -10.37
CA LYS A 74 -6.43 18.83 -11.48
C LYS A 74 -5.78 20.10 -12.04
N TYR A 75 -4.46 20.23 -11.96
CA TYR A 75 -3.74 21.43 -12.38
C TYR A 75 -2.61 21.10 -13.35
N THR A 76 -2.96 20.68 -14.57
CA THR A 76 -2.16 20.95 -15.77
C THR A 76 -3.03 20.63 -16.99
N ASP A 77 -3.51 21.66 -17.70
CA ASP A 77 -3.26 21.83 -19.14
C ASP A 77 -4.00 23.10 -19.64
N ASN A 78 -3.41 24.25 -19.32
CA ASN A 78 -3.52 25.41 -20.21
C ASN A 78 -2.55 25.12 -21.35
N TYR A 79 -3.03 24.81 -22.56
CA TYR A 79 -2.47 25.18 -23.88
C TYR A 79 -3.25 24.44 -24.99
N ARG A 80 -4.53 24.78 -25.21
CA ARG A 80 -5.17 24.48 -26.50
C ARG A 80 -5.19 25.72 -27.36
N TYR A 81 -4.13 25.84 -28.16
CA TYR A 81 -4.02 26.68 -29.34
C TYR A 81 -5.34 26.66 -30.13
N VAL A 82 -6.06 27.78 -30.15
CA VAL A 82 -7.18 27.98 -31.08
C VAL A 82 -6.63 28.68 -32.31
N HIS A 83 -6.48 27.92 -33.39
CA HIS A 83 -6.67 28.31 -34.79
C HIS A 83 -6.94 26.97 -35.51
N PRO A 84 -7.92 26.88 -36.43
CA PRO A 84 -7.75 27.61 -37.69
C PRO A 84 -8.99 27.94 -38.57
N HIS A 85 -8.68 28.74 -39.60
CA HIS A 85 -9.14 28.71 -41.00
C HIS A 85 -10.51 29.30 -41.43
N THR A 86 -10.40 30.50 -42.02
CA THR A 86 -10.88 30.94 -43.36
C THR A 86 -12.34 30.72 -43.78
N GLY A 87 -13.04 31.85 -44.00
CA GLY A 87 -14.23 31.98 -44.85
C GLY A 87 -14.58 33.46 -45.03
N MET A 88 -14.41 33.97 -46.25
CA MET A 88 -14.71 35.36 -46.66
C MET A 88 -16.21 35.65 -46.61
N MET A 89 -16.61 36.86 -46.18
CA MET A 89 -17.59 37.76 -46.82
C MET A 89 -17.28 39.20 -46.45
#